data_AF-A0A5J4PII9-F1
#
_entry.id   AF-A0A5J4PII9-F1
#
_cell.length_a   1.000
_cell.length_b   1.000
_cell.length_c   1.000
_cell.angle_alpha   90.00
_cell.angle_beta   90.00
_cell.angle_gamma   90.00
#
_symmetry.space_group_name_H-M   'P 1'
#
loop_
_entity.id
_entity.type
_entity.pdbx_description
1 polymer ?
#
loop_
_entity_poly.entity_id
_entity_poly.type
_entity_poly.pdbx_seq_one_letter_code
_entity_poly.pdbx_strand_id
1 'polypeptide(L)'
;VPQLIWEIRRERRMELFMEPARLLDIKRWKKIDYMKGSVKPDILKGIWVDIQHEIPELVADTKRDVTQVMKEDGTIVKFNGSNAADMVGYYLPEGVKDRDDFTDRVYLSPVGKNQIDLYSSQGYTLTQTTGW
;
A
#
# COMPACT_ATOMS: atom_id res chain seq x y z
N VAL A 1 -20.99 2.57 -11.19
CA VAL A 1 -20.67 1.17 -11.53
C VAL A 1 -21.95 0.37 -11.33
N PRO A 2 -22.39 -0.45 -12.28
CA PRO A 2 -23.61 -1.27 -12.12
C PRO A 2 -23.54 -2.14 -10.86
N GLN A 3 -24.69 -2.40 -10.23
CA GLN A 3 -24.77 -3.10 -8.94
C GLN A 3 -24.07 -4.47 -8.95
N LEU A 4 -24.34 -5.29 -9.98
CA LEU A 4 -23.67 -6.59 -10.13
C LEU A 4 -22.14 -6.46 -10.25
N ILE A 5 -21.66 -5.46 -10.99
CA ILE A 5 -20.21 -5.22 -11.10
C ILE A 5 -19.64 -4.78 -9.75
N TRP A 6 -20.39 -4.02 -8.95
CA TRP A 6 -19.95 -3.65 -7.62
C TRP A 6 -19.78 -4.87 -6.71
N GLU A 7 -20.75 -5.79 -6.70
CA GLU A 7 -20.66 -7.04 -5.93
C GLU A 7 -19.47 -7.89 -6.37
N ILE A 8 -19.27 -8.08 -7.68
CA ILE A 8 -18.11 -8.80 -8.21
C ILE A 8 -16.79 -8.17 -7.74
N ARG A 9 -16.70 -6.83 -7.74
CA ARG A 9 -15.50 -6.13 -7.28
C ARG A 9 -15.28 -6.27 -5.77
N ARG A 10 -16.35 -6.32 -4.99
CA ARG A 10 -16.33 -6.52 -3.54
C ARG A 10 -15.87 -7.94 -3.20
N GLU A 11 -16.46 -8.96 -3.82
CA GLU A 11 -16.10 -10.37 -3.60
C GLU A 11 -14.64 -10.65 -4.01
N ARG A 12 -14.22 -10.17 -5.18
CA ARG A 12 -12.82 -10.32 -5.61
C ARG A 12 -11.81 -9.64 -4.69
N ARG A 13 -12.20 -8.59 -3.97
CA ARG A 13 -11.31 -7.96 -2.97
C ARG A 13 -11.09 -8.90 -1.79
N MET A 14 -12.13 -9.57 -1.32
CA MET A 14 -12.05 -10.48 -0.18
C MET A 14 -11.30 -11.76 -0.56
N GLU A 15 -11.69 -12.38 -1.68
CA GLU A 15 -11.12 -13.65 -2.14
C GLU A 15 -9.62 -13.54 -2.48
N LEU A 16 -9.19 -12.42 -3.07
CA LEU A 16 -7.84 -12.26 -3.61
C LEU A 16 -6.99 -11.26 -2.82
N PHE A 17 -7.33 -10.99 -1.54
CA PHE A 17 -6.80 -9.86 -0.77
C PHE A 17 -5.26 -9.79 -0.66
N MET A 18 -4.56 -10.93 -0.72
CA MET A 18 -3.09 -10.99 -0.68
C MET A 18 -2.49 -11.61 -1.94
N GLU A 19 -3.27 -11.70 -3.01
CA GLU A 19 -2.86 -12.30 -4.26
C GLU A 19 -2.41 -11.23 -5.27
N PRO A 20 -1.41 -11.52 -6.14
CA PRO A 20 -0.96 -10.58 -7.17
C PRO A 20 -2.10 -10.10 -8.09
N ALA A 21 -3.12 -10.93 -8.29
CA ALA A 21 -4.30 -10.61 -9.09
C ALA A 21 -5.04 -9.36 -8.58
N ARG A 22 -5.01 -9.08 -7.28
CA ARG A 22 -5.69 -7.92 -6.70
C ARG A 22 -5.11 -6.60 -7.19
N LEU A 23 -3.80 -6.53 -7.36
CA LEU A 23 -3.12 -5.36 -7.92
C LEU A 23 -3.55 -5.12 -9.37
N LEU A 24 -3.64 -6.18 -10.16
CA LEU A 24 -4.08 -6.10 -11.55
C LEU A 24 -5.55 -5.65 -11.66
N ASP A 25 -6.41 -6.10 -10.75
CA ASP A 25 -7.81 -5.70 -10.67
C ASP A 25 -7.98 -4.19 -10.46
N ILE A 26 -7.28 -3.62 -9.47
CA ILE A 26 -7.38 -2.18 -9.20
C ILE A 26 -6.76 -1.35 -10.33
N LYS A 27 -5.73 -1.87 -11.01
CA LYS A 27 -5.17 -1.23 -12.20
C LYS A 27 -6.17 -1.20 -13.35
N ARG A 28 -6.72 -2.35 -13.76
CA ARG A 28 -7.67 -2.41 -14.89
C ARG A 28 -8.95 -1.60 -14.64
N TRP A 29 -9.35 -1.43 -13.37
CA TRP A 29 -10.50 -0.61 -13.00
C TRP A 29 -10.19 0.88 -12.83
N LYS A 30 -8.94 1.31 -13.08
CA LYS A 30 -8.45 2.68 -12.86
C LYS A 30 -8.69 3.17 -11.43
N LYS A 31 -8.37 2.31 -10.46
CA LYS A 31 -8.50 2.55 -8.99
C LYS A 31 -7.18 2.34 -8.25
N ILE A 32 -6.04 2.54 -8.92
CA ILE A 32 -4.72 2.35 -8.30
C ILE A 32 -4.50 3.32 -7.13
N ASP A 33 -5.09 4.52 -7.20
CA ASP A 33 -5.03 5.54 -6.14
C ASP A 33 -5.63 5.08 -4.81
N TYR A 34 -6.39 3.98 -4.77
CA TYR A 34 -6.83 3.41 -3.49
C TYR A 34 -5.66 2.82 -2.68
N MET A 35 -4.49 2.65 -3.30
CA MET A 35 -3.26 2.27 -2.63
C MET A 35 -2.47 3.49 -2.11
N LYS A 36 -2.98 4.72 -2.30
CA LYS A 36 -2.41 5.92 -1.69
C LYS A 36 -2.95 6.09 -0.27
N GLY A 37 -2.08 6.16 0.72
CA GLY A 37 -2.42 6.45 2.11
C GLY A 37 -3.07 7.82 2.29
N SER A 38 -2.71 8.81 1.47
CA SER A 38 -3.39 10.11 1.41
C SER A 38 -4.87 10.03 1.00
N VAL A 39 -5.25 9.02 0.19
CA VAL A 39 -6.64 8.79 -0.26
C VAL A 39 -7.36 7.78 0.64
N LYS A 40 -6.63 6.78 1.13
CA LYS A 40 -7.12 5.69 1.99
C LYS A 40 -6.19 5.53 3.20
N PRO A 41 -6.32 6.38 4.24
CA PRO A 41 -5.39 6.39 5.37
C PRO A 41 -5.37 5.08 6.16
N ASP A 42 -6.46 4.30 6.12
CA ASP A 42 -6.55 3.02 6.82
C ASP A 42 -5.53 1.99 6.35
N ILE A 43 -5.01 2.10 5.12
CA ILE A 43 -4.01 1.15 4.61
C ILE A 43 -2.62 1.34 5.24
N LEU A 44 -2.41 2.45 5.96
CA LEU A 44 -1.19 2.73 6.72
C LEU A 44 -1.31 2.28 8.18
N LYS A 45 -2.50 1.85 8.60
CA LYS A 45 -2.80 1.41 9.95
C LYS A 45 -2.66 -0.10 10.05
N GLY A 46 -2.09 -0.56 11.15
CA GLY A 46 -2.10 -1.95 11.57
C GLY A 46 -3.36 -2.29 12.37
N ILE A 47 -3.28 -3.38 13.13
CA ILE A 47 -4.33 -3.81 14.05
C ILE A 47 -4.51 -2.83 15.20
N TRP A 48 -5.71 -2.80 15.77
CA TRP A 48 -5.94 -2.20 17.08
C TRP A 48 -5.33 -3.12 18.14
N VAL A 49 -4.45 -2.57 19.00
CA VAL A 49 -3.68 -3.35 19.97
C VAL A 49 -3.48 -2.56 21.25
N ASP A 50 -3.53 -3.25 22.39
CA ASP A 50 -2.97 -2.76 23.65
C ASP A 50 -1.51 -3.19 23.74
N ILE A 51 -0.60 -2.29 23.38
CA ILE A 51 0.82 -2.65 23.23
C ILE A 51 1.43 -3.09 24.56
N GLN A 52 1.08 -2.44 25.67
CA GLN A 52 1.68 -2.75 26.96
C GLN A 52 1.36 -4.19 27.40
N HIS A 53 0.14 -4.65 27.14
CA HIS A 53 -0.29 -5.99 27.55
C HIS A 53 0.02 -7.07 26.52
N GLU A 54 -0.10 -6.77 25.22
CA GLU A 54 0.04 -7.78 24.15
C GLU A 54 1.47 -7.88 23.63
N ILE A 55 2.20 -6.77 23.53
CA ILE A 55 3.55 -6.72 22.94
C ILE A 55 4.45 -5.74 23.73
N PRO A 56 4.78 -6.05 25.01
CA PRO A 56 5.51 -5.14 25.90
C PRO A 56 6.89 -4.74 25.38
N GLU A 57 7.50 -5.54 24.51
CA GLU A 57 8.78 -5.22 23.84
C GLU A 57 8.71 -3.92 23.01
N LEU A 58 7.51 -3.56 22.53
CA LEU A 58 7.29 -2.33 21.76
C LEU A 58 7.14 -1.07 22.65
N VAL A 59 7.15 -1.22 23.97
CA VAL A 59 7.20 -0.11 24.96
C VAL A 59 8.43 -0.22 25.88
N ALA A 60 9.48 -0.92 25.43
CA ALA A 60 10.79 -0.87 26.07
C ALA A 60 11.49 0.48 25.78
N ASP A 61 12.48 0.85 26.61
CA ASP A 61 13.24 2.11 26.44
C ASP A 61 13.88 2.25 25.04
N THR A 62 14.25 1.14 24.40
CA THR A 62 14.79 1.11 23.03
C THR A 62 13.78 1.53 21.96
N LYS A 63 12.49 1.61 22.30
CA LYS A 63 11.38 1.99 21.44
C LYS A 63 10.84 3.38 21.71
N ARG A 64 11.50 4.13 22.60
CA ARG A 64 11.23 5.55 22.83
C ARG A 64 11.32 6.31 21.52
N ASP A 65 10.32 7.16 21.28
CA ASP A 65 10.18 7.96 20.07
C ASP A 65 10.10 7.15 18.77
N VAL A 66 9.85 5.85 18.84
CA VAL A 66 9.71 4.94 17.69
C VAL A 66 8.29 4.40 17.61
N THR A 67 7.84 3.68 18.65
CA THR A 67 6.51 3.07 18.66
C THR A 67 5.45 4.15 18.73
N GLN A 68 4.41 4.03 17.90
CA GLN A 68 3.32 4.97 17.87
C GLN A 68 2.00 4.25 17.53
N VAL A 69 0.91 4.74 18.09
CA VAL A 69 -0.46 4.27 17.81
C VAL A 69 -1.33 5.45 17.38
N MET A 70 -2.36 5.15 16.59
CA MET A 70 -3.43 6.10 16.27
C MET A 70 -4.70 5.72 17.03
N LYS A 71 -5.26 6.67 17.77
CA LYS A 71 -6.55 6.54 18.46
C LYS A 71 -7.72 6.57 17.47
N GLU A 72 -8.92 6.23 17.93
CA GLU A 72 -10.13 6.27 17.07
C GLU A 72 -10.42 7.67 16.52
N ASP A 73 -10.11 8.71 17.29
CA ASP A 73 -10.26 10.12 16.88
C ASP A 73 -9.17 10.61 15.91
N GLY A 74 -8.21 9.75 15.56
CA GLY A 74 -7.09 10.07 14.68
C GLY A 74 -5.86 10.64 15.38
N THR A 75 -5.91 10.87 16.69
CA THR A 75 -4.76 11.35 17.48
C THR A 75 -3.63 10.32 17.44
N ILE A 76 -2.42 10.76 17.11
CA ILE A 76 -1.22 9.91 17.13
C ILE A 76 -0.53 10.07 18.48
N VAL A 77 -0.38 8.95 19.19
CA VAL A 77 0.38 8.87 20.44
C VAL A 77 1.69 8.15 20.15
N LYS A 78 2.80 8.81 20.46
CA LYS A 78 4.15 8.24 20.37
C LYS A 78 4.64 7.85 21.75
N PHE A 79 5.27 6.69 21.86
CA PHE A 79 5.82 6.21 23.12
C PHE A 79 7.01 7.09 23.54
N ASN A 80 6.99 7.60 24.77
CA ASN A 80 7.98 8.54 25.30
C ASN A 80 8.78 7.98 26.48
N GLY A 81 8.66 6.68 26.78
CA GLY A 81 9.33 6.01 27.90
C GLY A 81 8.49 5.94 29.19
N SER A 82 7.44 6.75 29.34
CA SER A 82 6.61 6.79 30.55
C SER A 82 5.11 6.66 30.31
N ASN A 83 4.66 6.76 29.06
CA ASN A 83 3.25 6.71 28.66
C ASN A 83 2.82 5.34 28.11
N ALA A 84 3.38 4.23 28.62
CA ALA A 84 3.05 2.88 28.11
C ALA A 84 1.53 2.57 28.16
N ALA A 85 0.84 3.03 29.20
CA ALA A 85 -0.61 2.87 29.34
C ALA A 85 -1.43 3.61 28.26
N ASP A 86 -0.84 4.61 27.61
CA ASP A 86 -1.50 5.35 26.53
C ASP A 86 -1.30 4.67 25.17
N MET A 87 -0.50 3.61 25.07
CA MET A 87 -0.17 2.90 23.83
C MET A 87 -1.22 1.87 23.41
N VAL A 88 -2.49 2.28 23.46
CA VAL A 88 -3.65 1.51 23.01
C VAL A 88 -4.26 2.17 21.78
N GLY A 89 -4.28 1.48 20.64
CA GLY A 89 -4.83 2.03 19.39
C GLY A 89 -4.40 1.26 18.15
N TYR A 90 -4.68 1.80 16.96
CA TYR A 90 -4.16 1.25 15.71
C TYR A 90 -2.65 1.41 15.65
N TYR A 91 -1.91 0.31 15.61
CA TYR A 91 -0.46 0.35 15.45
C TYR A 91 -0.08 1.04 14.14
N LEU A 92 0.87 1.98 14.18
CA LEU A 92 1.45 2.56 12.97
C LEU A 92 2.89 2.05 12.82
N PRO A 93 3.21 1.34 11.73
CA PRO A 93 4.56 0.83 11.52
C PRO A 93 5.63 1.94 11.55
N GLU A 94 6.82 1.58 12.00
CA GLU A 94 7.96 2.48 12.01
C GLU A 94 8.28 2.97 10.58
N GLY A 95 8.40 4.28 10.40
CA GLY A 95 8.68 4.88 9.10
C GLY A 95 7.56 4.69 8.07
N VAL A 96 6.33 4.35 8.49
CA VAL A 96 5.19 4.23 7.58
C VAL A 96 5.01 5.53 6.79
N LYS A 97 4.95 5.37 5.46
CA LYS A 97 4.79 6.47 4.51
C LYS A 97 3.91 6.01 3.36
N ASP A 98 3.40 6.98 2.62
CA ASP A 98 2.66 6.67 1.40
C ASP A 98 3.58 5.97 0.39
N ARG A 99 2.97 5.26 -0.56
CA ARG A 99 3.67 4.69 -1.71
C ARG A 99 4.16 5.81 -2.62
N ASP A 100 5.13 5.49 -3.46
CA ASP A 100 5.54 6.39 -4.54
C ASP A 100 4.34 6.73 -5.43
N ASP A 101 4.39 7.93 -6.02
CA ASP A 101 3.29 8.42 -6.85
C ASP A 101 3.00 7.48 -8.03
N PHE A 102 1.70 7.18 -8.19
CA PHE A 102 1.21 6.46 -9.35
C PHE A 102 1.08 7.42 -10.54
N THR A 103 2.02 7.36 -11.47
CA THR A 103 1.92 8.02 -12.79
C THR A 103 1.26 7.10 -13.81
N ASP A 104 0.97 7.60 -15.02
CA ASP A 104 0.37 6.78 -16.09
C ASP A 104 1.20 5.54 -16.47
N ARG A 105 2.50 5.54 -16.14
CA ARG A 105 3.41 4.40 -16.33
C ARG A 105 2.89 3.11 -15.70
N VAL A 106 2.11 3.18 -14.62
CA VAL A 106 1.57 1.99 -13.95
C VAL A 106 0.59 1.18 -14.82
N TYR A 107 0.11 1.78 -15.91
CA TYR A 107 -0.80 1.19 -16.90
C TYR A 107 -0.12 0.80 -18.22
N LEU A 108 1.17 1.04 -18.34
CA LEU A 108 1.96 0.75 -19.54
C LEU A 108 2.74 -0.56 -19.36
N SER A 109 3.15 -1.16 -20.47
CA SER A 109 4.02 -2.34 -20.48
C SER A 109 5.19 -2.12 -21.42
N PRO A 110 6.43 -2.49 -21.03
CA PRO A 110 7.60 -2.34 -21.88
C PRO A 110 7.51 -3.25 -23.10
N VAL A 111 8.06 -2.76 -24.21
CA VAL A 111 8.64 -3.61 -25.24
C VAL A 111 10.04 -4.02 -24.77
N GLY A 112 10.29 -5.33 -24.69
CA GLY A 112 11.58 -5.87 -24.28
C GLY A 112 12.68 -5.52 -25.26
N LYS A 113 13.87 -5.17 -24.76
CA LYS A 113 15.01 -4.75 -25.59
C LYS A 113 15.37 -5.78 -26.66
N ASN A 114 15.34 -7.07 -26.33
CA ASN A 114 15.62 -8.14 -27.29
C ASN A 114 14.65 -8.13 -28.48
N GLN A 115 13.39 -7.75 -28.27
CA GLN A 115 12.39 -7.63 -29.34
C GLN A 115 12.73 -6.44 -30.25
N ILE A 116 13.10 -5.30 -29.66
CA ILE A 116 13.50 -4.09 -30.40
C ILE A 116 14.74 -4.39 -31.25
N ASP A 117 15.75 -5.01 -30.64
CA ASP A 117 17.01 -5.36 -31.31
C ASP A 117 16.78 -6.40 -32.42
N LEU A 118 15.89 -7.39 -32.20
CA LEU A 118 15.50 -8.35 -33.23
C LEU A 118 14.87 -7.65 -34.45
N TYR A 119 13.90 -6.76 -34.24
CA TYR A 119 13.27 -6.03 -35.34
C TYR A 119 14.29 -5.18 -36.09
N SER A 120 15.18 -4.49 -35.36
CA SER A 120 16.28 -3.72 -35.95
C SER A 120 17.21 -4.60 -36.80
N SER A 121 17.53 -5.82 -36.34
CA SER A 121 18.38 -6.75 -37.10
C SER A 121 17.75 -7.21 -38.42
N GLN A 122 16.41 -7.20 -38.48
CA GLN A 122 15.63 -7.55 -39.67
C GLN A 122 15.31 -6.32 -40.55
N GLY A 123 15.87 -5.14 -40.24
CA GLY A 123 15.67 -3.91 -41.00
C GLY A 123 14.37 -3.16 -40.67
N TYR A 124 13.67 -3.53 -39.59
CA TYR A 124 12.45 -2.87 -39.14
C TYR A 124 12.68 -2.00 -37.90
N THR A 125 11.92 -0.91 -37.77
CA THR A 125 11.92 -0.08 -36.57
C THR A 125 10.77 -0.49 -35.65
N LEU A 126 11.11 -0.95 -34.43
CA LEU A 126 10.17 -1.13 -33.34
C LEU A 126 10.52 -0.15 -32.22
N THR A 127 9.59 0.71 -31.85
CA THR A 127 9.78 1.72 -30.80
C THR A 127 9.25 1.25 -29.46
N GLN A 128 9.73 1.87 -28.37
CA GLN A 128 9.22 1.63 -27.03
C GLN A 128 7.76 2.12 -26.89
N THR A 129 7.00 1.49 -26.00
CA THR A 129 5.68 1.96 -25.58
C THR A 129 5.79 3.41 -25.11
N THR A 130 5.01 4.31 -25.72
CA THR A 130 5.03 5.73 -25.36
C THR A 130 4.75 5.93 -23.87
N GLY A 131 5.66 6.60 -23.15
CA GLY A 131 5.55 6.87 -21.71
C GLY A 131 6.17 5.80 -20.80
N TRP A 132 6.71 4.72 -21.36
CA TRP A 132 7.54 3.75 -20.64
C TRP A 132 9.02 4.13 -20.67
#